data_AF-A0A231NQ37-F1
#
_entry.id   AF-A0A231NQ37-F1
#
_cell.length_a   1.000
_cell.length_b   1.000
_cell.length_c   1.000
_cell.angle_alpha   90.00
_cell.angle_beta   90.00
_cell.angle_gamma   90.00
#
_symmetry.space_group_name_H-M   'P 1'
#
loop_
_entity.id
_entity.type
_entity.pdbx_description
1 polymer ?
#
loop_
_entity_poly.entity_id
_entity_poly.type
_entity_poly.pdbx_seq_one_letter_code
_entity_poly.pdbx_strand_id
1 'polypeptide(L)'
;MVGIAFKTYIEILNELNIFNVIKTDNDLRSVTGKGIYSVLGFLRCNNYAGKQLLPTAQINENSVDAKRKLYNDNITTLDEIRNDYNIYLSKCDLENDLDEFLHDRLVALLAANPVAYLQDAKNYHMVELIEKLTDADCRTIYNHYNFACLKEVAE
;
A
#
# COMPACT_ATOMS: atom_id res chain seq x y z
N MET A 1 16.18 -1.04 9.22
CA MET A 1 15.07 -1.15 10.19
C MET A 1 14.01 -2.02 9.54
N VAL A 2 13.76 -3.23 10.06
CA VAL A 2 12.69 -4.09 9.55
C VAL A 2 11.39 -3.48 10.05
N GLY A 3 10.46 -3.18 9.15
CA GLY A 3 9.16 -2.60 9.48
C GLY A 3 8.52 -3.31 10.66
N ILE A 4 7.92 -2.52 11.54
CA ILE A 4 7.30 -2.93 12.79
C ILE A 4 6.47 -4.20 12.56
N ALA A 5 6.71 -5.23 13.38
CA ALA A 5 5.95 -6.46 13.31
C ALA A 5 4.50 -6.18 13.75
N PHE A 6 3.66 -5.75 12.81
CA PHE A 6 2.24 -5.46 13.03
C PHE A 6 1.50 -6.59 13.73
N LYS A 7 1.99 -7.84 13.61
CA LYS A 7 1.46 -9.01 14.31
C LYS A 7 1.18 -8.76 15.80
N THR A 8 2.13 -8.19 16.54
CA THR A 8 1.94 -7.94 17.98
C THR A 8 0.86 -6.90 18.23
N TYR A 9 0.76 -5.87 17.37
CA TYR A 9 -0.29 -4.86 17.47
C TYR A 9 -1.66 -5.45 17.14
N ILE A 10 -1.76 -6.26 16.08
CA ILE A 10 -3.00 -6.95 15.70
C ILE A 10 -3.47 -7.84 16.85
N GLU A 11 -2.59 -8.65 17.43
CA GLU A 11 -2.91 -9.52 18.56
C GLU A 11 -3.44 -8.71 19.76
N ILE A 12 -2.75 -7.65 20.16
CA ILE A 12 -3.19 -6.79 21.28
C ILE A 12 -4.55 -6.13 20.97
N LEU A 13 -4.71 -5.54 19.79
CA LEU A 13 -5.95 -4.85 19.41
C LEU A 13 -7.13 -5.83 19.34
N ASN A 14 -6.91 -7.03 18.80
CA ASN A 14 -7.93 -8.08 18.75
C ASN A 14 -8.33 -8.55 20.16
N GLU A 15 -7.37 -8.80 21.06
CA GLU A 15 -7.65 -9.18 22.46
C GLU A 15 -8.41 -8.07 23.21
N LEU A 16 -8.16 -6.81 22.87
CA LEU A 16 -8.90 -5.66 23.41
C LEU A 16 -10.24 -5.42 22.71
N ASN A 17 -10.63 -6.25 21.73
CA ASN A 17 -11.80 -6.04 20.86
C ASN A 17 -11.81 -4.67 20.19
N ILE A 18 -10.62 -4.15 19.85
CA ILE A 18 -10.46 -2.90 19.11
C ILE A 18 -10.37 -3.24 17.63
N PHE A 19 -11.35 -2.74 16.87
CA PHE A 19 -11.34 -2.82 15.42
C PHE A 19 -10.05 -2.21 14.85
N ASN A 20 -9.42 -2.93 13.92
CA ASN A 20 -8.18 -2.50 13.30
C ASN A 20 -8.14 -2.88 11.83
N VAL A 21 -7.52 -2.01 11.05
CA VAL A 21 -7.31 -2.13 9.61
C VAL A 21 -5.83 -2.07 9.33
N ILE A 22 -5.35 -2.92 8.44
CA ILE A 22 -3.94 -2.96 8.04
C ILE A 22 -3.82 -2.45 6.63
N LYS A 23 -2.96 -1.47 6.39
CA LYS A 23 -2.52 -1.13 5.04
C LYS A 23 -1.01 -1.27 4.90
N THR A 24 -0.57 -1.92 3.82
CA THR A 24 0.85 -2.16 3.54
C THR A 24 1.19 -1.98 2.06
N ASP A 25 2.44 -1.64 1.77
CA ASP A 25 2.94 -1.51 0.39
C ASP A 25 3.09 -2.86 -0.32
N ASN A 26 3.12 -2.85 -1.66
CA ASN A 26 3.38 -4.03 -2.48
C ASN A 26 4.89 -4.20 -2.72
N ASP A 27 5.62 -4.39 -1.62
CA ASP A 27 7.07 -4.48 -1.68
C ASP A 27 7.55 -5.77 -2.32
N LEU A 28 8.67 -5.65 -3.00
CA LEU A 28 9.48 -6.75 -3.46
C LEU A 28 10.84 -6.69 -2.75
N ARG A 29 11.36 -7.85 -2.33
CA ARG A 29 12.66 -7.94 -1.66
C ARG A 29 13.62 -8.73 -2.53
N SER A 30 14.73 -8.12 -2.92
CA SER A 30 15.79 -8.81 -3.66
C SER A 30 16.33 -9.99 -2.87
N VAL A 31 16.54 -11.10 -3.58
CA VAL A 31 17.20 -12.29 -3.04
C VAL A 31 18.67 -12.20 -3.43
N THR A 32 19.53 -12.06 -2.42
CA THR A 32 20.97 -11.84 -2.58
C THR A 32 21.58 -12.87 -3.52
N GLY A 33 22.24 -12.39 -4.58
CA GLY A 33 22.98 -13.21 -5.53
C GLY A 33 22.14 -13.99 -6.54
N LYS A 34 20.81 -13.79 -6.61
CA LYS A 34 19.93 -14.58 -7.50
C LYS A 34 19.24 -13.80 -8.61
N GLY A 35 19.21 -12.47 -8.56
CA GLY A 35 18.49 -11.67 -9.55
C GLY A 35 16.96 -11.88 -9.55
N ILE A 36 16.44 -12.43 -8.45
CA ILE A 36 15.00 -12.68 -8.24
C ILE A 36 14.53 -11.95 -6.98
N TYR A 37 13.23 -11.74 -6.90
CA TYR A 37 12.59 -10.94 -5.88
C TYR A 37 11.48 -11.71 -5.18
N SER A 38 11.51 -11.69 -3.86
CA SER A 38 10.43 -12.20 -3.02
C SER A 38 9.28 -11.21 -2.99
N VAL A 39 8.05 -11.73 -3.12
CA VAL A 39 6.79 -10.98 -3.09
C VAL A 39 6.41 -10.57 -1.66
N LEU A 40 7.22 -9.68 -1.07
CA LEU A 40 7.16 -9.35 0.35
C LEU A 40 5.79 -8.78 0.78
N GLY A 41 5.14 -7.96 -0.04
CA GLY A 41 3.77 -7.48 0.21
C GLY A 41 2.77 -8.61 0.40
N PHE A 42 2.79 -9.59 -0.51
CA PHE A 42 1.91 -10.77 -0.46
C PHE A 42 2.22 -11.66 0.75
N LEU A 43 3.50 -11.85 1.08
CA LEU A 43 3.92 -12.60 2.26
C LEU A 43 3.41 -11.94 3.55
N ARG A 44 3.39 -10.61 3.63
CA ARG A 44 2.82 -9.88 4.77
C ARG A 44 1.31 -10.10 4.86
N CYS A 45 0.57 -9.94 3.76
CA CYS A 45 -0.87 -10.21 3.75
C CYS A 45 -1.20 -11.64 4.20
N ASN A 46 -0.50 -12.64 3.68
CA ASN A 46 -0.68 -14.04 4.10
C ASN A 46 -0.41 -14.24 5.59
N ASN A 47 0.65 -13.61 6.11
CA ASN A 47 1.00 -13.69 7.53
C ASN A 47 -0.07 -13.02 8.42
N TYR A 48 -0.60 -11.86 8.04
CA TYR A 48 -1.65 -11.18 8.81
C TYR A 48 -2.99 -11.91 8.73
N ALA A 49 -3.33 -12.50 7.58
CA ALA A 49 -4.53 -13.33 7.44
C ALA A 49 -4.43 -14.69 8.14
N GLY A 50 -3.22 -15.10 8.56
CA GLY A 50 -2.96 -16.41 9.16
C GLY A 50 -3.05 -17.59 8.19
N LYS A 51 -3.18 -17.35 6.88
CA LYS A 51 -3.29 -18.36 5.82
C LYS A 51 -2.64 -17.90 4.52
N GLN A 52 -2.11 -18.85 3.73
CA GLN A 52 -1.53 -18.56 2.42
C GLN A 52 -2.62 -18.40 1.35
N LEU A 53 -3.05 -17.16 1.10
CA LEU A 53 -4.05 -16.80 0.09
C LEU A 53 -3.42 -16.35 -1.22
N LEU A 54 -2.37 -15.54 -1.11
CA LEU A 54 -1.67 -14.97 -2.25
C LEU A 54 -0.45 -15.83 -2.62
N PRO A 55 -0.02 -15.81 -3.89
CA PRO A 55 1.14 -16.56 -4.34
C PRO A 55 2.41 -16.12 -3.63
N THR A 56 3.30 -17.06 -3.38
CA THR A 56 4.60 -16.84 -2.70
C THR A 56 5.79 -17.02 -3.63
N ALA A 57 5.53 -17.32 -4.91
CA ALA A 57 6.55 -17.51 -5.92
C ALA A 57 7.35 -16.21 -6.14
N GLN A 58 8.65 -16.36 -6.33
CA GLN A 58 9.57 -15.25 -6.61
C GLN A 58 9.44 -14.82 -8.07
N ILE A 59 9.71 -13.54 -8.33
CA ILE A 59 9.65 -12.95 -9.68
C ILE A 59 11.02 -12.38 -10.10
N ASN A 60 11.19 -12.12 -11.40
CA ASN A 60 12.50 -11.77 -11.98
C ASN A 60 12.71 -10.26 -12.18
N GLU A 61 11.78 -9.42 -11.74
CA GLU A 61 11.85 -7.97 -11.91
C GLU A 61 11.29 -7.24 -10.67
N ASN A 62 11.68 -5.97 -10.51
CA ASN A 62 11.27 -5.09 -9.40
C ASN A 62 10.82 -3.70 -9.90
N SER A 63 10.11 -3.69 -11.03
CA SER A 63 9.54 -2.48 -11.59
C SER A 63 8.20 -2.13 -10.91
N VAL A 64 7.76 -0.87 -11.04
CA VAL A 64 6.40 -0.46 -10.65
C VAL A 64 5.36 -1.28 -11.42
N ASP A 65 5.62 -1.56 -12.69
CA ASP A 65 4.74 -2.35 -13.55
C ASP A 65 4.66 -3.81 -13.08
N ALA A 66 5.76 -4.41 -12.62
CA ALA A 66 5.75 -5.75 -12.04
C ALA A 66 4.85 -5.83 -10.81
N LYS A 67 4.95 -4.84 -9.92
CA LYS A 67 4.10 -4.73 -8.72
C LYS A 67 2.62 -4.60 -9.10
N ARG A 68 2.30 -3.66 -10.01
CA ARG A 68 0.93 -3.44 -10.50
C ARG A 68 0.37 -4.68 -11.18
N LYS A 69 1.17 -5.36 -12.01
CA LYS A 69 0.78 -6.62 -12.65
C LYS A 69 0.48 -7.69 -11.61
N LEU A 70 1.39 -7.91 -10.65
CA LEU A 70 1.20 -8.87 -9.57
C LEU A 70 -0.08 -8.58 -8.78
N TYR A 71 -0.34 -7.31 -8.47
CA TYR A 71 -1.57 -6.88 -7.82
C TYR A 71 -2.80 -7.21 -8.68
N ASN A 72 -2.83 -6.78 -9.93
CA ASN A 72 -3.99 -6.93 -10.82
C ASN A 72 -4.30 -8.41 -11.12
N ASP A 73 -3.27 -9.24 -11.29
CA ASP A 73 -3.41 -10.69 -11.50
C ASP A 73 -4.08 -11.39 -10.30
N ASN A 74 -4.08 -10.76 -9.12
CA ASN A 74 -4.61 -11.33 -7.87
C ASN A 74 -5.73 -10.46 -7.25
N ILE A 75 -6.32 -9.54 -8.02
CA ILE A 75 -7.26 -8.55 -7.48
C ILE A 75 -8.47 -9.17 -6.78
N THR A 76 -9.03 -10.27 -7.30
CA THR A 76 -10.16 -10.97 -6.67
C THR A 76 -9.81 -11.47 -5.27
N THR A 77 -8.65 -12.13 -5.13
CA THR A 77 -8.17 -12.61 -3.82
C THR A 77 -7.80 -11.45 -2.90
N LEU A 78 -7.28 -10.34 -3.44
CA LEU A 78 -7.02 -9.14 -2.67
C LEU A 78 -8.31 -8.49 -2.17
N ASP A 79 -9.39 -8.50 -2.94
CA ASP A 79 -10.71 -8.03 -2.51
C ASP A 79 -11.31 -8.93 -1.42
N GLU A 80 -11.18 -10.25 -1.54
CA GLU A 80 -11.53 -11.19 -0.46
C GLU A 80 -10.74 -10.90 0.82
N ILE A 81 -9.42 -10.64 0.70
CA ILE A 81 -8.56 -10.29 1.83
C ILE A 81 -9.02 -8.99 2.50
N ARG A 82 -9.44 -7.99 1.72
CA ARG A 82 -9.95 -6.73 2.26
C ARG A 82 -11.22 -6.96 3.07
N ASN A 83 -12.18 -7.69 2.50
CA ASN A 83 -13.50 -7.91 3.11
C ASN A 83 -13.43 -8.82 4.35
N ASP A 84 -12.64 -9.90 4.28
CA ASP A 84 -12.64 -10.93 5.32
C ASP A 84 -11.65 -10.63 6.46
N TYR A 85 -10.61 -9.83 6.18
CA TYR A 85 -9.49 -9.62 7.12
C TYR A 85 -9.15 -8.15 7.39
N ASN A 86 -9.79 -7.18 6.73
CA ASN A 86 -9.44 -5.76 6.83
C ASN A 86 -7.97 -5.47 6.49
N ILE A 87 -7.39 -6.24 5.56
CA ILE A 87 -6.01 -6.07 5.08
C ILE A 87 -6.02 -5.47 3.68
N TYR A 88 -5.36 -4.34 3.52
CA TYR A 88 -5.28 -3.56 2.30
C TYR A 88 -3.85 -3.53 1.78
N LEU A 89 -3.64 -4.01 0.57
CA LEU A 89 -2.38 -3.87 -0.14
C LEU A 89 -2.46 -2.66 -1.08
N SER A 90 -1.43 -1.83 -1.10
CA SER A 90 -1.21 -0.82 -2.15
C SER A 90 -0.99 -1.51 -3.51
N LYS A 91 -1.28 -0.87 -4.64
CA LYS A 91 -0.90 -1.47 -5.95
C LYS A 91 0.61 -1.48 -6.13
N CYS A 92 1.26 -0.40 -5.73
CA CYS A 92 2.71 -0.29 -5.65
C CYS A 92 3.15 0.19 -4.26
N ASP A 93 2.91 1.46 -3.97
CA ASP A 93 3.21 2.17 -2.73
C ASP A 93 2.34 3.44 -2.68
N LEU A 94 2.36 4.15 -1.56
CA LEU A 94 1.51 5.34 -1.36
C LEU A 94 1.68 6.40 -2.45
N GLU A 95 2.92 6.71 -2.84
CA GLU A 95 3.24 7.75 -3.80
C GLU A 95 2.77 7.40 -5.22
N ASN A 96 3.08 6.18 -5.68
CA ASN A 96 2.65 5.70 -7.00
C ASN A 96 1.12 5.49 -7.07
N ASP A 97 0.49 5.10 -5.97
CA ASP A 97 -0.96 4.91 -5.90
C ASP A 97 -1.72 6.25 -5.85
N LEU A 98 -1.11 7.31 -5.30
CA LEU A 98 -1.63 8.69 -5.38
C LEU A 98 -1.50 9.24 -6.80
N ASP A 99 -0.30 9.12 -7.39
CA ASP A 99 -0.02 9.62 -8.73
C ASP A 99 -0.89 8.97 -9.82
N GLU A 100 -1.26 7.69 -9.66
CA GLU A 100 -2.09 6.94 -10.61
C GLU A 100 -3.40 7.66 -11.00
N PHE A 101 -4.04 8.38 -10.07
CA PHE A 101 -5.33 9.05 -10.32
C PHE A 101 -5.32 10.55 -10.04
N LEU A 102 -4.27 11.09 -9.40
CA LEU A 102 -4.11 12.51 -9.12
C LEU A 102 -2.92 13.16 -9.83
N HIS A 103 -2.33 12.52 -10.84
CA HIS A 103 -1.12 12.98 -11.52
C HIS A 103 -1.09 14.49 -11.80
N ASP A 104 -2.03 14.99 -12.63
CA ASP A 104 -2.07 16.41 -13.01
C ASP A 104 -2.22 17.35 -11.81
N ARG A 105 -2.99 16.90 -10.81
CA ARG A 105 -3.19 17.66 -9.57
C ARG A 105 -1.92 17.72 -8.74
N LEU A 106 -1.21 16.59 -8.59
CA LEU A 106 0.05 16.54 -7.87
C LEU A 106 1.15 17.33 -8.59
N VAL A 107 1.18 17.29 -9.92
CA VAL A 107 2.10 18.11 -10.73
C VAL A 107 1.86 19.61 -10.48
N ALA A 108 0.60 20.03 -10.43
CA ALA A 108 0.24 21.42 -10.16
C ALA A 108 0.59 21.87 -8.73
N LEU A 109 0.56 20.96 -7.75
CA LEU A 109 0.81 21.28 -6.34
C LEU A 109 2.29 21.17 -5.93
N LEU A 110 3.05 20.26 -6.56
CA LEU A 110 4.38 19.87 -6.09
C LEU A 110 5.46 20.11 -7.14
N ALA A 111 5.59 19.21 -8.12
CA ALA A 111 6.67 19.18 -9.09
C ALA A 111 6.31 18.36 -10.33
N ALA A 112 7.04 18.53 -11.43
CA ALA A 112 6.81 17.81 -12.69
C ALA A 112 6.88 16.28 -12.57
N ASN A 113 7.62 15.74 -11.60
CA ASN A 113 7.62 14.32 -11.25
C ASN A 113 7.21 14.16 -9.77
N PRO A 114 5.90 14.02 -9.49
CA PRO A 114 5.40 13.98 -8.13
C PRO A 114 5.92 12.79 -7.33
N VAL A 115 6.00 11.60 -7.95
CA VAL A 115 6.47 10.39 -7.28
C VAL A 115 7.91 10.56 -6.80
N ALA A 116 8.81 10.98 -7.69
CA ALA A 116 10.21 11.20 -7.34
C ALA A 116 10.36 12.29 -6.26
N TYR A 117 9.60 13.38 -6.40
CA TYR A 117 9.58 14.46 -5.42
C TYR A 117 9.14 13.93 -4.05
N LEU A 118 7.98 13.28 -3.95
CA LEU A 118 7.46 12.75 -2.69
C LEU A 118 8.45 11.77 -2.05
N GLN A 119 9.11 10.91 -2.82
CA GLN A 119 10.02 9.91 -2.27
C GLN A 119 11.36 10.48 -1.76
N ASP A 120 11.86 11.59 -2.33
CA ASP A 120 13.16 12.17 -2.00
C ASP A 120 13.27 12.61 -0.53
N ALA A 121 12.18 13.17 0.01
CA ALA A 121 12.06 13.52 1.43
C ALA A 121 10.68 13.18 1.99
N LYS A 122 10.30 11.89 1.88
CA LYS A 122 8.97 11.34 2.20
C LYS A 122 8.22 12.02 3.34
N ASN A 123 8.79 12.06 4.53
CA ASN A 123 8.09 12.61 5.69
C ASN A 123 7.78 14.12 5.52
N TYR A 124 8.73 14.88 4.97
CA TYR A 124 8.59 16.33 4.81
C TYR A 124 7.66 16.66 3.64
N HIS A 125 7.87 16.05 2.47
CA HIS A 125 7.05 16.32 1.28
C HIS A 125 5.60 15.83 1.42
N MET A 126 5.35 14.80 2.23
CA MET A 126 3.97 14.38 2.53
C MET A 126 3.24 15.40 3.42
N VAL A 127 3.93 16.03 4.37
CA VAL A 127 3.33 17.13 5.16
C VAL A 127 3.04 18.33 4.25
N GLU A 128 3.99 18.69 3.38
CA GLU A 128 3.79 19.77 2.40
C GLU A 128 2.61 19.50 1.47
N LEU A 129 2.43 18.25 0.99
CA LEU A 129 1.27 17.88 0.20
C LEU A 129 -0.03 18.08 0.99
N ILE A 130 -0.09 17.63 2.25
CA ILE A 130 -1.28 17.77 3.10
C ILE A 130 -1.68 19.24 3.27
N GLU A 131 -0.73 20.17 3.42
CA GLU A 131 -0.99 21.61 3.53
C GLU A 131 -1.56 22.22 2.24
N LYS A 132 -1.33 21.57 1.09
CA LYS A 132 -1.73 22.03 -0.24
C LYS A 132 -3.01 21.38 -0.77
N LEU A 133 -3.42 20.23 -0.21
CA LEU A 133 -4.64 19.53 -0.61
C LEU A 133 -5.87 20.32 -0.18
N THR A 134 -6.85 20.39 -1.08
CA THR A 134 -8.17 20.97 -0.80
C THR A 134 -9.13 19.89 -0.29
N ASP A 135 -10.26 20.30 0.28
CA ASP A 135 -11.35 19.39 0.66
C ASP A 135 -11.82 18.51 -0.51
N ALA A 136 -11.83 19.05 -1.73
CA ALA A 136 -12.19 18.30 -2.92
C ALA A 136 -11.15 17.22 -3.25
N ASP A 137 -9.86 17.54 -3.12
CA ASP A 137 -8.78 16.57 -3.31
C ASP A 137 -8.88 15.46 -2.25
N CYS A 138 -9.06 15.83 -0.97
CA CYS A 138 -9.23 14.89 0.14
C CYS A 138 -10.45 13.96 -0.06
N ARG A 139 -11.59 14.50 -0.50
CA ARG A 139 -12.77 13.69 -0.84
C ARG A 139 -12.51 12.75 -2.01
N THR A 140 -11.71 13.17 -2.98
CA THR A 140 -11.34 12.33 -4.13
C THR A 140 -10.47 11.15 -3.67
N ILE A 141 -9.48 11.41 -2.81
CA ILE A 141 -8.65 10.36 -2.19
C ILE A 141 -9.50 9.41 -1.34
N TYR A 142 -10.32 9.97 -0.43
CA TYR A 142 -11.18 9.20 0.48
C TYR A 142 -12.12 8.24 -0.25
N ASN A 143 -12.63 8.63 -1.42
CA ASN A 143 -13.55 7.82 -2.20
C ASN A 143 -12.87 6.86 -3.19
N HIS A 144 -11.55 6.92 -3.34
CA HIS A 144 -10.84 6.11 -4.31
C HIS A 144 -10.59 4.69 -3.79
N TYR A 145 -10.73 3.69 -4.66
CA TYR A 145 -10.56 2.26 -4.33
C TYR A 145 -9.20 1.94 -3.71
N ASN A 146 -8.12 2.56 -4.19
CA ASN A 146 -6.78 2.35 -3.63
C ASN A 146 -6.71 2.76 -2.15
N PHE A 147 -7.60 3.64 -1.66
CA PHE A 147 -7.60 4.20 -0.31
C PHE A 147 -8.86 3.81 0.48
N ALA A 148 -9.57 2.76 0.06
CA ALA A 148 -10.79 2.30 0.70
C ALA A 148 -10.64 2.05 2.22
N CYS A 149 -9.45 1.68 2.69
CA CYS A 149 -9.14 1.53 4.12
C CYS A 149 -9.43 2.78 4.96
N LEU A 150 -9.45 3.98 4.37
CA LEU A 150 -9.76 5.22 5.10
C LEU A 150 -11.22 5.25 5.56
N LYS A 151 -12.14 4.67 4.79
CA LYS A 151 -13.56 4.57 5.14
C LYS A 151 -13.77 3.64 6.32
N GLU A 152 -13.15 2.47 6.27
CA GLU A 152 -13.26 1.46 7.34
C GLU A 152 -12.82 1.98 8.72
N VAL A 153 -11.86 2.92 8.78
CA VAL A 153 -11.36 3.46 10.06
C VAL A 153 -12.14 4.71 10.52
N ALA A 154 -12.83 5.39 9.60
CA ALA A 154 -13.54 6.64 9.89
C ALA A 154 -15.03 6.45 10.24
N GLU A 155 -15.61 5.30 9.89
CA GLU A 155 -17.02 4.94 10.07
C GLU A 155 -17.20 3.93 11.22
#